data_AF-M2R0T8-F1
#
_entry.id   AF-M2R0T8-F1
#
_cell.length_a   1.000
_cell.length_b   1.000
_cell.length_c   1.000
_cell.angle_alpha   90.00
_cell.angle_beta   90.00
_cell.angle_gamma   90.00
#
_symmetry.space_group_name_H-M   'P 1'
#
loop_
_entity.id
_entity.type
_entity.pdbx_description
1 polymer ?
#
loop_
_entity_poly.entity_id
_entity_poly.type
_entity_poly.pdbx_seq_one_letter_code
_entity_poly.pdbx_strand_id
1 'polypeptide(L)'
;MSQMFFENLIQKYPDYTEQCKTLQEEKEKKLYFQLTEESEKFVNDRFLQTIGVISDFYELFIRDIQKKINPIKLTQIVISVCKGFKDYSKAIELVNSIMGDVESDLGAR
;
A
#
# COMPACT_ATOMS: atom_id res chain seq x y z
N MET A 1 -5.24 10.53 -8.83
CA MET A 1 -5.92 9.23 -9.02
C MET A 1 -6.26 8.57 -7.68
N SER A 2 -5.36 8.58 -6.68
CA SER A 2 -5.68 8.10 -5.31
C SER A 2 -6.89 8.76 -4.66
N GLN A 3 -7.12 10.06 -4.89
CA GLN A 3 -8.22 10.78 -4.26
C GLN A 3 -9.60 10.21 -4.63
N MET A 4 -9.86 9.95 -5.92
CA MET A 4 -11.11 9.33 -6.37
C MET A 4 -11.26 7.90 -5.82
N PHE A 5 -10.16 7.16 -5.62
CA PHE A 5 -10.21 5.84 -4.99
C PHE A 5 -10.73 5.95 -3.54
N PHE A 6 -10.17 6.84 -2.73
CA PHE A 6 -10.61 7.04 -1.35
C PHE A 6 -12.05 7.56 -1.27
N GLU A 7 -12.43 8.51 -2.12
CA GLU A 7 -13.82 9.02 -2.17
C GLU A 7 -14.82 7.90 -2.43
N ASN A 8 -14.54 7.02 -3.41
CA ASN A 8 -15.39 5.86 -3.71
C ASN A 8 -15.44 4.85 -2.55
N LEU A 9 -14.30 4.61 -1.87
CA LEU A 9 -14.24 3.70 -0.73
C LEU A 9 -15.08 4.22 0.44
N ILE A 10 -14.93 5.51 0.77
CA ILE A 10 -15.65 6.18 1.85
C ILE A 10 -17.14 6.26 1.56
N GLN A 11 -17.53 6.53 0.32
CA GLN A 11 -18.94 6.57 -0.06
C GLN A 11 -19.65 5.23 0.19
N LYS A 12 -18.97 4.12 -0.09
CA LYS A 12 -19.51 2.77 0.12
C LYS A 12 -19.36 2.30 1.57
N TYR A 13 -18.28 2.70 2.24
CA TYR A 13 -17.92 2.26 3.59
C TYR A 13 -17.46 3.47 4.43
N PRO A 14 -18.41 4.24 5.01
CA PRO A 14 -18.11 5.45 5.75
C PRO A 14 -17.20 5.25 6.96
N ASP A 15 -17.14 4.05 7.53
CA ASP A 15 -16.28 3.72 8.68
C ASP A 15 -14.78 3.90 8.39
N TYR A 16 -14.37 3.83 7.11
CA TYR A 16 -12.98 4.07 6.70
C TYR A 16 -12.64 5.55 6.47
N THR A 17 -13.57 6.48 6.70
CA THR A 17 -13.37 7.92 6.46
C THR A 17 -12.14 8.47 7.17
N GLU A 18 -12.00 8.18 8.47
CA GLU A 18 -10.91 8.71 9.27
C GLU A 18 -9.57 8.17 8.80
N GLN A 19 -9.47 6.84 8.62
CA GLN A 19 -8.25 6.20 8.13
C GLN A 19 -7.83 6.72 6.74
N CYS A 20 -8.77 6.87 5.81
CA CYS A 20 -8.49 7.40 4.48
C CYS A 20 -8.05 8.86 4.51
N LYS A 21 -8.59 9.68 5.43
CA LYS A 21 -8.14 11.06 5.62
C LYS A 21 -6.73 11.10 6.20
N THR A 22 -6.44 10.29 7.22
CA THR A 22 -5.11 10.17 7.82
C THR A 22 -4.06 9.83 6.77
N LEU A 23 -4.29 8.80 5.95
CA LEU A 23 -3.37 8.42 4.87
C LEU A 23 -3.10 9.57 3.89
N GLN A 24 -4.14 10.31 3.50
CA GLN A 24 -4.01 11.45 2.58
C GLN A 24 -3.25 12.61 3.22
N GLU A 25 -3.55 12.96 4.46
CA GLU A 25 -2.87 14.02 5.20
C GLU A 25 -1.39 13.71 5.45
N GLU A 26 -1.08 12.48 5.87
CA GLU A 26 0.30 12.04 6.09
C GLU A 26 1.12 12.11 4.81
N LYS A 27 0.52 11.74 3.68
CA LYS A 27 1.14 11.88 2.37
C LYS A 27 1.37 13.34 1.98
N GLU A 28 0.38 14.20 2.17
CA GLU A 28 0.50 15.64 1.89
C GLU A 28 1.60 16.30 2.73
N LYS A 29 1.63 15.96 4.03
CA LYS A 29 2.64 16.43 4.99
C LYS A 29 3.99 15.72 4.85
N LYS A 30 4.12 14.76 3.92
CA LYS A 30 5.34 13.95 3.67
C LYS A 30 5.84 13.18 4.90
N LEU A 31 4.90 12.74 5.75
CA LEU A 31 5.13 12.00 6.97
C LEU A 31 5.30 10.50 6.66
N TYR A 32 6.32 10.15 5.86
CA TYR A 32 6.45 8.82 5.27
C TYR A 32 6.56 7.67 6.29
N PHE A 33 7.10 7.94 7.48
CA PHE A 33 7.14 6.93 8.54
C PHE A 33 5.73 6.56 9.01
N GLN A 34 4.92 7.54 9.43
CA GLN A 34 3.54 7.32 9.86
C GLN A 34 2.69 6.76 8.72
N LEU A 35 2.87 7.30 7.51
CA LEU A 35 2.21 6.82 6.30
C LEU A 35 2.47 5.34 6.02
N THR A 36 3.68 4.86 6.28
CA THR A 36 4.03 3.44 6.11
C THR A 36 3.32 2.58 7.14
N GLU A 37 3.27 3.01 8.41
CA GLU A 37 2.58 2.29 9.48
C GLU A 37 1.07 2.21 9.21
N GLU A 38 0.46 3.32 8.79
CA GLU A 38 -0.97 3.35 8.51
C GLU A 38 -1.31 2.56 7.24
N SER A 39 -0.44 2.61 6.22
CA SER A 39 -0.57 1.76 5.03
C SER A 39 -0.48 0.27 5.37
N GLU A 40 0.41 -0.12 6.29
CA GLU A 40 0.53 -1.49 6.76
C GLU A 40 -0.75 -1.96 7.47
N LYS A 41 -1.36 -1.12 8.31
CA LYS A 41 -2.66 -1.43 8.92
C LYS A 41 -3.75 -1.60 7.86
N PHE A 42 -3.82 -0.68 6.89
CA PHE A 42 -4.81 -0.67 5.83
C PHE A 42 -4.75 -1.95 4.97
N VAL A 43 -3.56 -2.36 4.53
CA VAL A 43 -3.42 -3.58 3.70
C VAL A 43 -3.61 -4.88 4.49
N ASN A 44 -3.53 -4.85 5.81
CA ASN A 44 -3.77 -6.02 6.66
C ASN A 44 -5.21 -6.13 7.17
N ASP A 45 -6.06 -5.14 6.88
CA ASP A 45 -7.48 -5.20 7.21
C ASP A 45 -8.18 -6.35 6.45
N ARG A 46 -8.82 -7.25 7.19
CA ARG A 46 -9.47 -8.45 6.63
C ARG A 46 -10.67 -8.12 5.74
N PHE A 47 -11.42 -7.08 6.07
CA PHE A 47 -12.57 -6.67 5.27
C PHE A 47 -12.09 -6.08 3.94
N LEU A 48 -11.10 -5.18 3.96
CA LEU A 48 -10.53 -4.57 2.76
C LEU A 48 -9.90 -5.60 1.82
N GLN A 49 -9.23 -6.62 2.38
CA GLN A 49 -8.75 -7.78 1.64
C GLN A 49 -9.90 -8.56 0.98
N THR A 50 -11.00 -8.78 1.69
CA THR A 50 -12.16 -9.55 1.20
C THR A 50 -12.87 -8.84 0.05
N ILE A 51 -13.00 -7.51 0.11
CA ILE A 51 -13.63 -6.72 -0.97
C ILE A 51 -12.69 -6.44 -2.14
N GLY A 52 -11.41 -6.83 -2.05
CA GLY A 52 -10.46 -6.80 -3.15
C GLY A 52 -9.90 -5.42 -3.50
N VAL A 53 -9.94 -4.44 -2.60
CA VAL A 53 -9.49 -3.06 -2.88
C VAL A 53 -7.99 -2.83 -2.66
N ILE A 54 -7.30 -3.81 -2.09
CA ILE A 54 -5.89 -3.68 -1.68
C ILE A 54 -4.95 -3.54 -2.88
N SER A 55 -5.22 -4.22 -4.00
CA SER A 55 -4.43 -4.07 -5.23
C SER A 55 -4.55 -2.66 -5.81
N ASP A 56 -5.76 -2.10 -5.84
CA ASP A 56 -5.99 -0.73 -6.30
C ASP A 56 -5.33 0.29 -5.38
N PHE A 57 -5.38 0.07 -4.06
CA PHE A 57 -4.66 0.90 -3.10
C PHE A 57 -3.15 0.90 -3.37
N TYR A 58 -2.55 -0.26 -3.65
CA TYR A 58 -1.14 -0.31 -4.00
C TYR A 58 -0.83 0.50 -5.26
N GLU A 59 -1.56 0.25 -6.35
CA GLU A 59 -1.30 0.89 -7.65
C GLU A 59 -1.56 2.39 -7.65
N LEU A 60 -2.63 2.83 -6.98
CA LEU A 60 -3.07 4.22 -7.01
C LEU A 60 -2.45 5.07 -5.92
N PHE A 61 -1.92 4.48 -4.86
CA PHE A 61 -1.40 5.19 -3.70
C PHE A 61 0.01 4.74 -3.28
N ILE A 62 0.27 3.46 -3.00
CA ILE A 62 1.60 3.04 -2.51
C ILE A 62 2.69 3.22 -3.55
N ARG A 63 2.41 2.91 -4.82
CA ARG A 63 3.38 3.00 -5.92
C ARG A 63 4.01 4.39 -6.05
N ASP A 64 3.27 5.45 -5.72
CA ASP A 64 3.80 6.83 -5.80
C ASP A 64 4.73 7.22 -4.64
N ILE A 65 4.55 6.63 -3.46
CA ILE A 65 5.41 6.84 -2.29
C ILE A 65 6.48 5.75 -2.13
N GLN A 66 6.48 4.69 -2.94
CA GLN A 66 7.33 3.50 -2.72
C GLN A 66 8.82 3.85 -2.53
N LYS A 67 9.33 4.84 -3.28
CA LYS A 67 10.74 5.28 -3.22
C LYS A 67 11.07 6.14 -1.98
N LYS A 68 10.07 6.46 -1.17
CA LYS A 68 10.17 7.31 0.03
C LYS A 68 10.00 6.51 1.32
N ILE A 69 9.51 5.28 1.22
CA ILE A 69 9.30 4.39 2.36
C ILE A 69 10.43 3.37 2.47
N ASN A 70 10.65 2.84 3.67
CA ASN A 70 11.69 1.84 3.89
C ASN A 70 11.40 0.56 3.07
N PRO A 71 12.38 0.03 2.30
CA PRO A 71 12.16 -1.14 1.43
C PRO A 71 11.75 -2.43 2.16
N ILE A 72 12.21 -2.65 3.39
CA ILE A 72 11.79 -3.80 4.21
C ILE A 72 10.31 -3.68 4.57
N LYS A 73 9.86 -2.49 4.97
CA LYS A 73 8.44 -2.22 5.23
C LYS A 73 7.58 -2.30 3.96
N LEU A 74 8.07 -1.78 2.84
CA LEU A 74 7.42 -1.94 1.53
C LEU A 74 7.22 -3.42 1.18
N THR A 75 8.20 -4.27 1.49
CA THR A 75 8.10 -5.72 1.28
C THR A 75 6.93 -6.33 2.06
N GLN A 76 6.73 -5.93 3.31
CA GLN A 76 5.59 -6.39 4.13
C GLN A 76 4.25 -5.98 3.51
N ILE A 77 4.16 -4.72 3.06
CA ILE A 77 2.98 -4.21 2.36
C ILE A 77 2.71 -5.02 1.08
N VAL A 78 3.73 -5.24 0.24
CA VAL A 78 3.62 -5.97 -1.01
C VAL A 78 3.19 -7.43 -0.78
N ILE A 79 3.73 -8.11 0.23
CA ILE A 79 3.29 -9.47 0.59
C ILE A 79 1.80 -9.48 0.93
N SER A 80 1.31 -8.50 1.68
CA SER A 80 -0.13 -8.41 2.00
C SER A 80 -0.98 -8.09 0.78
N VAL A 81 -0.51 -7.25 -0.15
CA VAL A 81 -1.18 -7.03 -1.44
C VAL A 81 -1.25 -8.33 -2.24
N CYS A 82 -0.16 -9.10 -2.27
CA CYS A 82 -0.09 -10.35 -3.02
C CYS A 82 -1.07 -11.42 -2.54
N LYS A 83 -1.47 -11.42 -1.26
CA LYS A 83 -2.49 -12.33 -0.73
C LYS A 83 -3.87 -12.15 -1.40
N GLY A 84 -4.14 -10.96 -1.94
CA GLY A 84 -5.38 -10.66 -2.66
C GLY A 84 -5.39 -11.12 -4.12
N PHE A 85 -4.23 -11.49 -4.69
CA PHE A 85 -4.18 -11.93 -6.08
C PHE A 85 -4.69 -13.36 -6.25
N LYS A 86 -5.62 -13.53 -7.20
CA LYS A 86 -6.04 -14.87 -7.69
C LYS A 86 -5.02 -15.46 -8.66
N ASP A 87 -4.27 -14.60 -9.35
CA ASP A 87 -3.25 -14.95 -10.33
C ASP A 87 -1.86 -14.85 -9.70
N TYR A 88 -1.25 -16.01 -9.47
CA TYR A 88 0.07 -16.10 -8.85
C TYR A 88 1.18 -15.47 -9.69
N SER A 89 1.05 -15.43 -11.02
CA SER A 89 2.06 -14.80 -11.89
C SER A 89 2.14 -13.29 -11.60
N LYS A 90 1.00 -12.63 -11.39
CA LYS A 90 0.96 -11.20 -11.03
C LYS A 90 1.57 -10.92 -9.65
N ALA A 91 1.36 -11.84 -8.70
CA ALA A 91 1.98 -11.72 -7.39
C ALA A 91 3.51 -11.80 -7.47
N ILE A 92 4.03 -12.73 -8.28
CA ILE A 92 5.47 -12.88 -8.52
C ILE A 92 6.04 -11.65 -9.22
N GLU A 93 5.37 -11.15 -10.26
CA GLU A 93 5.78 -9.92 -10.97
C GLU A 93 5.87 -8.73 -10.02
N LEU A 94 4.87 -8.56 -9.14
CA LEU A 94 4.87 -7.47 -8.18
C LEU A 94 6.04 -7.57 -7.19
N VAL A 95 6.28 -8.75 -6.62
CA VAL A 95 7.41 -8.98 -5.71
C VAL A 95 8.75 -8.69 -6.40
N ASN A 96 8.93 -9.19 -7.63
CA ASN A 96 10.14 -8.94 -8.41
C ASN A 96 10.34 -7.46 -8.71
N SER A 97 9.26 -6.69 -8.90
CA SER A 97 9.34 -5.26 -9.21
C SER A 97 9.95 -4.41 -8.09
N ILE A 98 9.89 -4.87 -6.83
CA ILE A 98 10.47 -4.18 -5.68
C ILE A 98 11.80 -4.81 -5.21
N MET A 99 12.21 -5.95 -5.79
CA MET A 99 13.35 -6.71 -5.31
C MET A 99 14.67 -5.91 -5.37
N GLY A 100 14.88 -5.12 -6.44
CA GLY A 100 16.06 -4.27 -6.56
C GLY A 100 16.14 -3.14 -5.52
N ASP A 101 14.98 -2.60 -5.08
CA ASP A 101 14.93 -1.60 -4.00
C ASP A 101 15.33 -2.25 -2.65
N VAL A 102 14.94 -3.51 -2.43
CA VAL A 102 15.27 -4.28 -1.22
C VAL A 102 16.74 -4.70 -1.19
N GLU A 103 17.27 -5.19 -2.31
CA GLU A 103 18.69 -5.58 -2.43
C GLU A 103 19.63 -4.39 -2.15
N SER A 104 19.27 -3.21 -2.66
CA SER A 104 20.01 -1.97 -2.41
C SER A 104 20.05 -1.60 -0.92
N ASP A 105 18.92 -1.73 -0.22
CA ASP A 105 18.80 -1.43 1.22
C ASP A 105 19.58 -2.44 2.09
N LEU A 106 19.58 -3.72 1.71
CA LEU A 106 20.25 -4.79 2.46
C LEU A 106 21.77 -4.86 2.24
N GLY A 107 22.32 -4.27 1.17
CA GLY A 107 23.70 -4.56 0.76
C GLY A 107 24.42 -3.60 -0.17
N ALA A 108 23.94 -2.37 -0.40
CA ALA A 108 24.79 -1.30 -0.93
C ALA A 108 25.62 -0.65 0.21
N ARG A 109 26.51 -1.44 0.80
CA ARG A 109 27.72 -1.00 1.52
C ARG A 109 28.86 -1.93 1.17
#